data_AF-A0A966K9N7-F1
#
_entry.id   AF-A0A966K9N7-F1
#
_cell.length_a   1.000
_cell.length_b   1.000
_cell.length_c   1.000
_cell.angle_alpha   90.00
_cell.angle_beta   90.00
_cell.angle_gamma   90.00
#
_symmetry.space_group_name_H-M   'P 1'
#
loop_
_entity.id
_entity.type
_entity.pdbx_description
1 polymer ?
#
loop_
_entity_poly.entity_id
_entity_poly.type
_entity_poly.pdbx_seq_one_letter_code
_entity_poly.pdbx_strand_id
1 'polypeptide(L)'
;MTVTINGTTGYTGPIGAIGDLSTTGNTTLGDASGDTLTINGSTTTFTQGTANGVAYLNGSKVLTTGSALVFDGSNMGVGVTPSAWNSAYKVAEIGKIGTSLFAGTSSGNAILASNAYLNSSDAWTYANNGGAVYFRAANSDRSFTWNISSTGSGTAGAAATFTQAMTLDASGNLGLGVTPSASTSNYKTLQIGSSGNSY
;
A
#
# COMPACT_ATOMS: atom_id res chain seq x y z
N MET A 1 -5.49 -51.29 12.00
CA MET A 1 -5.19 -51.67 13.39
C MET A 1 -4.90 -50.38 14.14
N THR A 2 -5.64 -50.09 15.20
CA THR A 2 -5.42 -48.90 16.04
C THR A 2 -4.69 -49.32 17.31
N VAL A 3 -3.61 -48.63 17.66
CA VAL A 3 -2.94 -48.78 18.96
C VAL A 3 -3.40 -47.62 19.85
N THR A 4 -3.91 -47.93 21.03
CA THR A 4 -4.36 -46.93 22.01
C THR A 4 -3.39 -46.92 23.18
N ILE A 5 -2.89 -45.73 23.53
CA ILE A 5 -1.99 -45.52 24.66
C ILE A 5 -2.69 -44.56 25.63
N ASN A 6 -2.97 -45.04 26.85
CA ASN A 6 -3.71 -44.27 27.86
C ASN A 6 -2.79 -43.64 28.91
N GLY A 7 -1.69 -43.02 28.48
CA GLY A 7 -0.71 -42.40 29.37
C GLY A 7 0.38 -41.61 28.62
N THR A 8 1.32 -41.03 29.37
CA THR A 8 2.46 -40.28 28.79
C THR A 8 3.51 -41.24 28.23
N THR A 9 3.94 -40.99 26.99
CA THR A 9 5.06 -41.69 26.36
C THR A 9 6.14 -40.71 25.95
N GLY A 10 7.39 -41.00 26.33
CA GLY A 10 8.56 -40.25 25.87
C GLY A 10 9.26 -40.98 24.72
N TYR A 11 9.70 -40.23 23.72
CA TYR A 11 10.53 -40.73 22.62
C TYR A 11 11.82 -39.92 22.59
N THR A 12 12.97 -40.59 22.56
CA THR A 12 14.30 -39.94 22.50
C THR A 12 14.85 -39.85 21.07
N GLY A 13 14.15 -40.44 20.10
CA GLY A 13 14.47 -40.38 18.68
C GLY A 13 13.30 -39.87 17.84
N PRO A 14 13.48 -39.74 16.50
CA PRO A 14 12.44 -39.25 15.61
C PRO A 14 11.20 -40.15 15.59
N ILE A 15 10.03 -39.53 15.49
CA ILE A 15 8.75 -40.21 15.29
C ILE A 15 8.30 -39.96 13.86
N GLY A 16 8.10 -41.02 13.08
CA GLY A 16 7.53 -40.95 11.73
C GLY A 16 6.06 -41.35 11.73
N ALA A 17 5.21 -40.55 11.09
CA ALA A 17 3.83 -40.92 10.78
C ALA A 17 3.71 -41.23 9.28
N ILE A 18 3.13 -42.39 8.93
CA ILE A 18 2.81 -42.73 7.54
C ILE A 18 1.37 -42.30 7.30
N GLY A 19 1.17 -41.19 6.58
CA GLY A 19 -0.13 -40.56 6.37
C GLY A 19 -0.34 -39.35 7.27
N ASP A 20 -1.59 -39.15 7.72
CA ASP A 20 -1.97 -37.98 8.49
C ASP A 20 -1.61 -38.13 9.98
N LEU A 21 -1.09 -37.05 10.57
CA LEU A 21 -0.97 -36.88 12.02
C LEU A 21 -2.07 -35.91 12.47
N SER A 22 -3.00 -36.39 13.30
CA SER A 22 -4.07 -35.57 13.87
C SER A 22 -3.97 -35.52 15.38
N THR A 23 -3.98 -34.31 15.94
CA THR A 23 -4.08 -34.07 17.39
C THR A 23 -5.34 -33.25 17.67
N THR A 24 -6.07 -33.60 18.73
CA THR A 24 -7.31 -32.89 19.12
C THR A 24 -7.09 -31.88 20.24
N GLY A 25 -5.91 -31.90 20.86
CA GLY A 25 -5.50 -30.97 21.90
C GLY A 25 -4.35 -30.08 21.44
N ASN A 26 -3.96 -29.15 22.33
CA ASN A 26 -2.80 -28.29 22.09
C ASN A 26 -1.55 -29.14 21.87
N THR A 27 -0.77 -28.78 20.85
CA THR A 27 0.50 -29.43 20.54
C THR A 27 1.60 -28.39 20.65
N THR A 28 2.60 -28.64 21.49
CA THR A 28 3.82 -27.83 21.53
C THR A 28 4.85 -28.47 20.60
N LEU A 29 5.34 -27.72 19.62
CA LEU A 29 6.40 -28.13 18.71
C LEU A 29 7.57 -27.17 18.88
N GLY A 30 8.77 -27.70 19.06
CA GLY A 30 9.97 -26.90 19.26
C GLY A 30 9.98 -26.18 20.61
N ASP A 31 9.99 -26.92 21.71
CA ASP A 31 9.90 -26.40 23.07
C ASP A 31 11.24 -25.89 23.62
N ALA A 32 12.35 -26.10 22.90
CA ALA A 32 13.67 -25.64 23.25
C ALA A 32 14.16 -24.50 22.34
N SER A 33 15.10 -23.70 22.88
CA SER A 33 15.76 -22.66 22.09
C SER A 33 16.56 -23.28 20.95
N GLY A 34 16.31 -22.82 19.72
CA GLY A 34 16.99 -23.28 18.52
C GLY A 34 16.24 -24.36 17.73
N ASP A 35 15.11 -24.85 18.26
CA ASP A 35 14.24 -25.74 17.51
C ASP A 35 13.67 -25.05 16.26
N THR A 36 13.49 -25.82 15.20
CA THR A 36 12.92 -25.33 13.94
C THR A 36 11.68 -26.15 13.58
N LEU A 37 10.64 -25.47 13.11
CA LEU A 37 9.49 -26.12 12.49
C LEU A 37 9.61 -25.97 10.97
N THR A 38 9.84 -27.08 10.27
CA THR A 38 9.88 -27.12 8.80
C THR A 38 8.64 -27.82 8.28
N ILE A 39 7.88 -27.15 7.41
CA ILE A 39 6.70 -27.72 6.74
C ILE A 39 6.98 -27.79 5.24
N ASN A 40 7.17 -29.00 4.71
CA ASN A 40 7.52 -29.24 3.31
C ASN A 40 6.30 -29.34 2.37
N GLY A 41 5.09 -29.20 2.91
CA GLY A 41 3.87 -29.22 2.10
C GLY A 41 3.77 -28.00 1.18
N SER A 42 3.31 -28.20 -0.05
CA SER A 42 3.12 -27.10 -1.01
C SER A 42 2.09 -26.07 -0.57
N THR A 43 1.20 -26.43 0.36
CA THR A 43 0.19 -25.54 0.93
C THR A 43 0.14 -25.72 2.44
N THR A 44 -0.05 -24.61 3.16
CA THR A 44 -0.30 -24.58 4.60
C THR A 44 -1.54 -23.74 4.86
N THR A 45 -2.48 -24.26 5.64
CA THR A 45 -3.72 -23.56 5.97
C THR A 45 -3.72 -23.25 7.46
N PHE A 46 -3.80 -21.96 7.80
CA PHE A 46 -4.02 -21.51 9.17
C PHE A 46 -5.50 -21.19 9.34
N THR A 47 -6.29 -22.17 9.80
CA THR A 47 -7.77 -22.08 9.82
C THR A 47 -8.31 -20.93 10.69
N GLN A 48 -7.54 -20.49 11.70
CA GLN A 48 -7.88 -19.34 12.53
C GLN A 48 -7.30 -18.01 12.01
N GLY A 49 -6.67 -18.03 10.84
CA GLY A 49 -6.12 -16.85 10.19
C GLY A 49 -7.20 -15.93 9.61
N THR A 50 -6.92 -14.62 9.60
CA THR A 50 -7.75 -13.64 8.89
C THR A 50 -7.34 -13.59 7.42
N ALA A 51 -8.31 -13.74 6.50
CA ALA A 51 -8.08 -13.61 5.06
C ALA A 51 -7.48 -12.23 4.72
N ASN A 52 -6.55 -12.19 3.76
CA ASN A 52 -5.88 -10.98 3.28
C ASN A 52 -5.08 -10.20 4.34
N GLY A 53 -5.03 -10.67 5.58
CA GLY A 53 -4.21 -10.07 6.63
C GLY A 53 -2.75 -10.51 6.51
N VAL A 54 -1.83 -9.61 6.82
CA VAL A 54 -0.42 -9.98 6.98
C VAL A 54 -0.24 -10.74 8.28
N ALA A 55 0.38 -11.93 8.21
CA ALA A 55 0.74 -12.73 9.36
C ALA A 55 2.06 -12.21 10.00
N TYR A 56 2.09 -12.06 11.33
CA TYR A 56 3.26 -11.56 12.07
C TYR A 56 3.30 -12.12 13.50
N LEU A 57 4.44 -12.00 14.18
CA LEU A 57 4.54 -12.31 15.61
C LEU A 57 4.26 -11.05 16.42
N ASN A 58 3.34 -11.13 17.39
CA ASN A 58 3.10 -10.03 18.32
C ASN A 58 4.15 -9.97 19.45
N GLY A 59 4.00 -9.04 20.39
CA GLY A 59 4.92 -8.89 21.53
C GLY A 59 5.05 -10.14 22.42
N SER A 60 4.06 -11.03 22.39
CA SER A 60 4.06 -12.34 23.07
C SER A 60 4.57 -13.48 22.19
N LYS A 61 5.12 -13.18 20.99
CA LYS A 61 5.58 -14.14 19.98
C LYS A 61 4.49 -15.09 19.49
N VAL A 62 3.22 -14.68 19.55
CA VAL A 62 2.11 -15.45 19.00
C VAL A 62 1.90 -15.05 17.53
N LEU A 63 1.80 -16.03 16.64
CA LEU A 63 1.41 -15.81 15.25
C LEU A 63 0.03 -15.17 15.21
N THR A 64 -0.01 -13.91 14.78
CA THR A 64 -1.19 -13.07 14.73
C THR A 64 -1.50 -12.75 13.28
N THR A 65 -2.78 -12.78 12.94
CA THR A 65 -3.33 -12.36 11.64
C THR A 65 -4.42 -11.32 11.90
N GLY A 66 -4.89 -10.63 10.86
CA GLY A 66 -5.87 -9.55 11.03
C GLY A 66 -5.23 -8.26 11.56
N SER A 67 -3.99 -8.01 11.17
CA SER A 67 -3.33 -6.72 11.42
C SER A 67 -4.06 -5.58 10.70
N ALA A 68 -3.70 -4.33 11.05
CA ALA A 68 -4.08 -3.18 10.24
C ALA A 68 -3.50 -3.25 8.81
N LEU A 69 -2.54 -4.14 8.54
CA LEU A 69 -1.99 -4.37 7.21
C LEU A 69 -2.85 -5.38 6.46
N VAL A 70 -3.57 -4.90 5.46
CA VAL A 70 -4.39 -5.71 4.56
C VAL A 70 -3.75 -5.71 3.18
N PHE A 71 -3.50 -6.88 2.61
CA PHE A 71 -3.04 -7.02 1.23
C PHE A 71 -4.09 -7.78 0.44
N ASP A 72 -4.68 -7.14 -0.56
CA ASP A 72 -5.75 -7.72 -1.39
C ASP A 72 -5.24 -8.55 -2.57
N GLY A 73 -3.93 -8.82 -2.63
CA GLY A 73 -3.26 -9.45 -3.76
C GLY A 73 -2.61 -8.45 -4.73
N SER A 74 -2.97 -7.17 -4.68
CA SER A 74 -2.45 -6.12 -5.56
C SER A 74 -2.03 -4.84 -4.84
N ASN A 75 -2.79 -4.40 -3.85
CA ASN A 75 -2.64 -3.16 -3.10
C ASN A 75 -2.49 -3.43 -1.61
N MET A 76 -1.72 -2.57 -0.94
CA MET A 76 -1.56 -2.59 0.52
C MET A 76 -2.48 -1.55 1.16
N GLY A 77 -3.23 -1.96 2.16
CA GLY A 77 -3.98 -1.09 3.05
C GLY A 77 -3.33 -1.07 4.42
N VAL A 78 -3.18 0.12 5.00
CA VAL A 78 -2.68 0.32 6.36
C VAL A 78 -3.78 0.99 7.17
N GLY A 79 -4.51 0.21 7.95
CA GLY A 79 -5.70 0.66 8.70
C GLY A 79 -6.95 0.84 7.84
N VAL A 80 -6.91 0.39 6.58
CA VAL A 80 -8.02 0.46 5.62
C VAL A 80 -8.06 -0.81 4.77
N THR A 81 -9.24 -1.14 4.23
CA THR A 81 -9.34 -2.03 3.07
C THR A 81 -9.10 -1.17 1.82
N PRO A 82 -8.12 -1.50 0.96
CA PRO A 82 -7.86 -0.73 -0.26
C PRO A 82 -9.06 -0.67 -1.20
N SER A 83 -9.15 0.42 -1.96
CA SER A 83 -10.06 0.56 -3.09
C SER A 83 -9.62 -0.31 -4.27
N ALA A 84 -10.50 -0.52 -5.23
CA ALA A 84 -10.11 -1.07 -6.53
C ALA A 84 -9.38 0.02 -7.36
N TRP A 85 -8.09 -0.18 -7.60
CA TRP A 85 -7.25 0.70 -8.42
C TRP A 85 -7.05 0.14 -9.83
N ASN A 86 -6.67 1.01 -10.78
CA ASN A 86 -6.15 0.57 -12.07
C ASN A 86 -4.92 -0.35 -11.85
N SER A 87 -4.93 -1.52 -12.50
CA SER A 87 -3.89 -2.55 -12.38
C SER A 87 -2.50 -2.10 -12.84
N ALA A 88 -2.42 -1.01 -13.62
CA ALA A 88 -1.17 -0.37 -14.01
C ALA A 88 -0.47 0.36 -12.85
N TYR A 89 -1.06 0.42 -11.66
CA TYR A 89 -0.49 1.08 -10.49
C TYR A 89 -0.29 0.10 -9.33
N LYS A 90 0.69 0.42 -8.48
CA LYS A 90 0.89 -0.20 -7.16
C LYS A 90 0.71 0.83 -6.08
N VAL A 91 -0.06 0.47 -5.07
CA VAL A 91 -0.64 1.44 -4.14
C VAL A 91 -0.50 0.97 -2.70
N ALA A 92 -0.16 1.92 -1.84
CA ALA A 92 -0.39 1.84 -0.40
C ALA A 92 -1.43 2.89 0.00
N GLU A 93 -2.62 2.46 0.43
CA GLU A 93 -3.62 3.33 1.06
C GLU A 93 -3.46 3.31 2.58
N ILE A 94 -3.45 4.48 3.21
CA ILE A 94 -3.02 4.64 4.61
C ILE A 94 -4.06 5.45 5.39
N GLY A 95 -4.61 4.84 6.44
CA GLY A 95 -5.49 5.44 7.45
C GLY A 95 -6.89 5.81 6.97
N LYS A 96 -7.03 6.28 5.72
CA LYS A 96 -8.32 6.63 5.11
C LYS A 96 -8.30 6.31 3.62
N ILE A 97 -9.43 5.86 3.09
CA ILE A 97 -9.61 5.62 1.66
C ILE A 97 -9.30 6.90 0.87
N GLY A 98 -8.50 6.78 -0.19
CA GLY A 98 -8.01 7.88 -1.03
C GLY A 98 -6.83 8.66 -0.46
N THR A 99 -6.30 8.29 0.70
CA THR A 99 -5.00 8.74 1.18
C THR A 99 -3.98 7.69 0.77
N SER A 100 -3.18 7.97 -0.26
CA SER A 100 -2.37 6.93 -0.90
C SER A 100 -1.00 7.41 -1.33
N LEU A 101 -0.01 6.53 -1.21
CA LEU A 101 1.25 6.60 -1.97
C LEU A 101 1.16 5.56 -3.09
N PHE A 102 1.38 5.98 -4.33
CA PHE A 102 1.34 5.07 -5.47
C PHE A 102 2.28 5.45 -6.61
N ALA A 103 2.59 4.46 -7.44
CA ALA A 103 3.38 4.63 -8.65
C ALA A 103 2.84 3.72 -9.75
N GLY A 104 2.98 4.15 -11.01
CA GLY A 104 2.66 3.29 -12.15
C GLY A 104 3.75 2.25 -12.37
N THR A 105 3.39 1.05 -12.80
CA THR A 105 4.34 -0.05 -13.07
C THR A 105 5.20 0.21 -14.30
N SER A 106 4.80 1.15 -15.16
CA SER A 106 5.49 1.51 -16.40
C SER A 106 5.70 3.01 -16.58
N SER A 107 5.07 3.85 -15.75
CA SER A 107 5.29 5.29 -15.69
C SER A 107 6.10 5.62 -14.44
N GLY A 108 7.24 6.31 -14.53
CA GLY A 108 8.05 6.64 -13.35
C GLY A 108 7.56 7.87 -12.60
N ASN A 109 6.25 7.93 -12.36
CA ASN A 109 5.63 8.90 -11.48
C ASN A 109 5.53 8.29 -10.07
N ALA A 110 5.88 9.06 -9.05
CA ALA A 110 5.54 8.79 -7.66
C ALA A 110 4.51 9.82 -7.21
N ILE A 111 3.37 9.36 -6.68
CA ILE A 111 2.23 10.21 -6.37
C ILE A 111 1.80 10.00 -4.92
N LEU A 112 1.63 11.10 -4.20
CA LEU A 112 0.97 11.15 -2.90
C LEU A 112 -0.37 11.85 -3.08
N ALA A 113 -1.47 11.13 -2.91
CA ALA A 113 -2.83 11.66 -3.03
C ALA A 113 -3.56 11.67 -1.69
N SER A 114 -4.49 12.60 -1.56
CA SER A 114 -5.44 12.68 -0.46
C SER A 114 -6.84 12.90 -1.01
N ASN A 115 -7.77 12.10 -0.50
CA ASN A 115 -9.18 12.06 -0.89
C ASN A 115 -9.45 11.76 -2.37
N ALA A 116 -8.50 11.18 -3.10
CA ALA A 116 -8.70 10.76 -4.48
C ALA A 116 -7.88 9.53 -4.84
N TYR A 117 -8.36 8.76 -5.80
CA TYR A 117 -7.70 7.59 -6.34
C TYR A 117 -7.92 7.47 -7.86
N LEU A 118 -7.04 6.73 -8.54
CA LEU A 118 -7.27 6.33 -9.93
C LEU A 118 -8.05 5.01 -9.93
N ASN A 119 -9.31 5.08 -10.35
CA ASN A 119 -10.16 3.90 -10.44
C ASN A 119 -9.68 2.96 -11.57
N SER A 120 -10.30 1.78 -11.70
CA SER A 120 -9.94 0.78 -12.71
C SER A 120 -10.00 1.25 -14.17
N SER A 121 -10.66 2.36 -14.46
CA SER A 121 -10.77 2.97 -15.79
C SER A 121 -9.78 4.14 -16.00
N ASP A 122 -8.77 4.25 -15.14
CA ASP A 122 -7.76 5.32 -15.17
C ASP A 122 -8.32 6.74 -14.95
N ALA A 123 -9.47 6.84 -14.28
CA ALA A 123 -10.11 8.11 -13.96
C ALA A 123 -9.92 8.46 -12.48
N TRP A 124 -9.48 9.69 -12.25
CA TRP A 124 -9.45 10.28 -10.92
C TRP A 124 -10.86 10.32 -10.32
N THR A 125 -11.01 9.76 -9.13
CA THR A 125 -12.29 9.62 -8.43
C THR A 125 -12.13 10.08 -6.98
N TYR A 126 -13.10 10.82 -6.46
CA TYR A 126 -13.15 11.20 -5.05
C TYR A 126 -13.36 9.96 -4.17
N ALA A 127 -12.50 9.77 -3.18
CA ALA A 127 -12.66 8.69 -2.21
C ALA A 127 -13.73 9.01 -1.15
N ASN A 128 -13.86 10.28 -0.77
CA ASN A 128 -14.83 10.78 0.20
C ASN A 128 -15.36 12.15 -0.24
N ASN A 129 -16.39 12.63 0.44
CA ASN A 129 -16.87 14.00 0.25
C ASN A 129 -15.80 15.01 0.68
N GLY A 130 -15.65 16.10 -0.09
CA GLY A 130 -14.69 17.18 0.20
C GLY A 130 -13.72 17.45 -0.95
N GLY A 131 -12.76 18.34 -0.71
CA GLY A 131 -11.68 18.62 -1.66
C GLY A 131 -10.69 17.46 -1.77
N ALA A 132 -9.97 17.38 -2.89
CA ALA A 132 -8.91 16.40 -3.10
C ALA A 132 -7.64 17.09 -3.57
N VAL A 133 -6.49 16.49 -3.27
CA VAL A 133 -5.18 16.99 -3.68
C VAL A 133 -4.27 15.83 -4.02
N TYR A 134 -3.29 16.06 -4.89
CA TYR A 134 -2.16 15.17 -5.00
C TYR A 134 -0.87 15.91 -5.34
N PHE A 135 0.23 15.36 -4.84
CA PHE A 135 1.58 15.70 -5.24
C PHE A 135 2.09 14.63 -6.21
N ARG A 136 2.76 15.05 -7.29
CA ARG A 136 3.37 14.14 -8.27
C ARG A 136 4.82 14.52 -8.51
N ALA A 137 5.72 13.57 -8.31
CA ALA A 137 7.09 13.60 -8.81
C ALA A 137 7.15 12.77 -10.09
N ALA A 138 7.59 13.35 -11.21
CA ALA A 138 7.62 12.70 -12.51
C ALA A 138 9.06 12.55 -13.02
N ASN A 139 9.45 11.32 -13.38
CA ASN A 139 10.78 11.05 -13.92
C ASN A 139 10.97 11.51 -15.37
N SER A 140 9.91 11.46 -16.17
CA SER A 140 9.95 11.68 -17.62
C SER A 140 10.34 13.12 -17.97
N ASP A 141 9.82 14.08 -17.22
CA ASP A 141 10.10 15.51 -17.36
C ASP A 141 10.85 16.09 -16.16
N ARG A 142 11.28 15.25 -15.22
CA ARG A 142 12.01 15.63 -14.00
C ARG A 142 11.30 16.74 -13.20
N SER A 143 9.97 16.75 -13.20
CA SER A 143 9.16 17.78 -12.55
C SER A 143 8.52 17.31 -11.24
N PHE A 144 8.18 18.29 -10.40
CA PHE A 144 7.32 18.12 -9.25
C PHE A 144 6.09 19.01 -9.40
N THR A 145 4.89 18.46 -9.21
CA THR A 145 3.63 19.21 -9.32
C THR A 145 2.76 19.02 -8.09
N TRP A 146 2.06 20.08 -7.71
CA TRP A 146 1.03 20.07 -6.67
C TRP A 146 -0.28 20.39 -7.34
N ASN A 147 -1.24 19.49 -7.15
CA ASN A 147 -2.51 19.51 -7.87
C ASN A 147 -3.63 19.55 -6.85
N ILE A 148 -4.60 20.42 -7.11
CA ILE A 148 -5.79 20.60 -6.28
C ILE A 148 -7.01 20.28 -7.12
N SER A 149 -8.05 19.74 -6.50
CA SER A 149 -9.28 19.47 -7.24
C SER A 149 -9.86 20.77 -7.79
N SER A 150 -10.28 20.75 -9.06
CA SER A 150 -10.78 21.94 -9.76
C SER A 150 -12.03 22.51 -9.08
N THR A 151 -12.83 21.64 -8.47
CA THR A 151 -13.88 22.03 -7.54
C THR A 151 -13.35 21.93 -6.12
N GLY A 152 -13.69 22.90 -5.25
CA GLY A 152 -13.30 22.89 -3.84
C GLY A 152 -13.89 21.72 -3.04
N SER A 153 -14.89 21.02 -3.59
CA SER A 153 -15.49 19.83 -3.00
C SER A 153 -16.10 18.93 -4.09
N GLY A 154 -16.06 17.61 -3.87
CA GLY A 154 -16.81 16.60 -4.62
C GLY A 154 -17.50 15.60 -3.69
N THR A 155 -18.27 14.68 -4.28
CA THR A 155 -18.92 13.57 -3.55
C THR A 155 -18.15 12.28 -3.74
N ALA A 156 -18.14 11.41 -2.72
CA ALA A 156 -17.51 10.10 -2.79
C ALA A 156 -17.99 9.30 -4.02
N GLY A 157 -17.06 8.70 -4.75
CA GLY A 157 -17.32 7.94 -5.98
C GLY A 157 -17.54 8.79 -7.24
N ALA A 158 -17.63 10.12 -7.13
CA ALA A 158 -17.71 11.00 -8.30
C ALA A 158 -16.34 11.21 -8.95
N ALA A 159 -16.34 11.57 -10.24
CA ALA A 159 -15.14 11.95 -10.95
C ALA A 159 -14.50 13.20 -10.32
N ALA A 160 -13.18 13.15 -10.12
CA ALA A 160 -12.38 14.27 -9.68
C ALA A 160 -11.56 14.82 -10.85
N THR A 161 -11.61 16.14 -11.05
CA THR A 161 -10.71 16.84 -11.98
C THR A 161 -9.73 17.68 -11.18
N PHE A 162 -8.54 17.92 -11.72
CA PHE A 162 -7.47 18.62 -11.02
C PHE A 162 -6.91 19.76 -11.85
N THR A 163 -6.50 20.84 -11.16
CA THR A 163 -5.67 21.91 -11.70
C THR A 163 -4.31 21.90 -11.00
N GLN A 164 -3.25 22.19 -11.75
CA GLN A 164 -1.90 22.35 -11.19
C GLN A 164 -1.84 23.68 -10.44
N ALA A 165 -1.67 23.61 -9.12
CA ALA A 165 -1.50 24.76 -8.25
C ALA A 165 -0.05 25.23 -8.21
N MET A 166 0.92 24.32 -8.25
CA MET A 166 2.36 24.64 -8.23
C MET A 166 3.16 23.65 -9.07
N THR A 167 4.28 24.09 -9.66
CA THR A 167 5.25 23.19 -10.29
C THR A 167 6.69 23.63 -10.06
N LEU A 168 7.58 22.66 -9.85
CA LEU A 168 9.03 22.81 -9.96
C LEU A 168 9.47 22.02 -11.18
N ASP A 169 10.03 22.68 -12.19
CA ASP A 169 10.42 22.05 -13.45
C ASP A 169 11.84 21.43 -13.41
N ALA A 170 12.24 20.74 -14.48
CA ALA A 170 13.56 20.12 -14.62
C ALA A 170 14.74 21.11 -14.51
N SER A 171 14.47 22.37 -14.85
CA SER A 171 15.43 23.47 -14.86
C SER A 171 15.53 24.14 -13.48
N GLY A 172 14.69 23.75 -12.52
CA GLY A 172 14.63 24.30 -11.16
C GLY A 172 13.85 25.61 -11.05
N ASN A 173 12.96 25.91 -12.00
CA ASN A 173 12.06 27.06 -11.91
C ASN A 173 10.77 26.67 -11.18
N LEU A 174 10.27 27.58 -10.35
CA LEU A 174 9.05 27.42 -9.57
C LEU A 174 7.92 28.24 -10.20
N GLY A 175 6.78 27.60 -10.48
CA GLY A 175 5.55 28.27 -10.91
C GLY A 175 4.43 28.08 -9.90
N LEU A 176 3.74 29.16 -9.51
CA LEU A 176 2.54 29.16 -8.69
C LEU A 176 1.34 29.60 -9.53
N GLY A 177 0.41 28.69 -9.78
CA GLY A 177 -0.75 28.89 -10.67
C GLY A 177 -0.40 28.94 -12.16
N VAL A 178 0.85 28.61 -12.53
CA VAL A 178 1.37 28.62 -13.90
C VAL A 178 2.43 27.55 -14.10
N THR A 179 2.66 27.17 -15.35
CA THR A 179 3.91 26.55 -15.77
C THR A 179 4.93 27.66 -16.00
N PRO A 180 6.07 27.66 -15.29
CA PRO A 180 7.05 28.72 -15.39
C PRO A 180 7.67 28.75 -16.79
N SER A 181 7.98 29.95 -17.27
CA SER A 181 8.70 30.13 -18.54
C SER A 181 10.15 29.64 -18.40
N ALA A 182 10.72 29.11 -19.48
CA ALA A 182 12.13 28.75 -19.49
C ALA A 182 12.99 29.99 -19.26
N SER A 183 13.73 30.02 -18.15
CA SER A 183 14.75 31.05 -17.91
C SER A 183 15.91 30.85 -18.88
N THR A 184 16.23 31.88 -19.66
CA THR A 184 17.43 31.92 -20.51
C THR A 184 18.68 32.35 -19.75
N SER A 185 18.56 32.62 -18.45
CA SER A 185 19.65 33.05 -17.58
C SER A 185 20.07 31.92 -16.64
N ASN A 186 21.27 32.03 -16.05
CA ASN A 186 21.76 31.10 -15.02
C ASN A 186 20.96 31.19 -13.69
N TYR A 187 19.99 32.10 -13.58
CA TYR A 187 19.12 32.27 -12.42
C TYR A 187 17.88 31.37 -12.49
N LYS A 188 17.42 30.93 -11.31
CA LYS A 188 16.13 30.26 -11.13
C LYS A 188 15.02 31.28 -11.04
N THR A 189 13.88 30.98 -11.63
CA THR A 189 12.73 31.89 -11.63
C THR A 189 11.64 31.39 -10.68
N LEU A 190 10.98 32.32 -10.01
CA LEU A 190 9.68 32.13 -9.38
C LEU A 190 8.65 32.93 -10.18
N GLN A 191 7.70 32.24 -10.82
CA GLN A 191 6.60 32.87 -11.56
C GLN A 191 5.27 32.68 -10.80
N ILE A 192 4.53 33.77 -10.60
CA ILE A 192 3.22 33.73 -9.91
C ILE A 192 2.13 34.23 -10.87
N GLY A 193 1.20 33.34 -11.22
CA GLY A 193 0.10 33.67 -12.13
C GLY A 193 0.53 33.95 -13.58
N SER A 194 -0.45 34.14 -14.46
CA SER A 194 -0.26 34.38 -15.89
C SER A 194 0.23 35.80 -16.21
N SER A 195 0.24 36.71 -15.23
CA SER A 195 0.66 38.09 -15.37
C SER A 195 2.01 38.35 -14.71
N GLY A 196 3.09 37.95 -15.40
CA GLY A 196 4.39 38.66 -15.48
C GLY A 196 5.21 39.00 -14.23
N ASN A 197 4.75 38.73 -13.01
CA ASN A 197 5.53 39.03 -11.81
C ASN A 197 6.48 37.86 -11.52
N SER A 198 7.62 37.89 -12.20
CA SER A 198 8.83 37.19 -11.78
C SER A 198 9.51 38.05 -10.72
N TYR A 199 9.67 37.53 -9.50
CA TYR A 199 10.48 38.15 -8.44
C TYR A 199 11.90 37.60 -8.45
#